data_AF-A0A3A5M0X6-F1
#
_entry.id   AF-A0A3A5M0X6-F1
#
_cell.length_a   1.000
_cell.length_b   1.000
_cell.length_c   1.000
_cell.angle_alpha   90.00
_cell.angle_beta   90.00
_cell.angle_gamma   90.00
#
_symmetry.space_group_name_H-M   'P 1'
#
loop_
_entity.id
_entity.type
_entity.pdbx_description
1 polymer ?
#
loop_
_entity_poly.entity_id
_entity_poly.type
_entity_poly.pdbx_seq_one_letter_code
_entity_poly.pdbx_strand_id
1 'polypeptide(L)'
;MATATVAQGSSFTITGSGYAPGQRISIALGIAQSDAFVFQDQSALADAVGNYSFTVTLDPDLEPRTYAVVTSTPDGLEPGPAVSETRRWATIEVVAA
;
A
#
# COMPACT_ATOMS: atom_id res chain seq x y z
N MET A 1 9.28 -6.20 -9.59
CA MET A 1 8.38 -5.07 -9.26
C MET A 1 7.04 -5.41 -9.89
N ALA A 2 5.97 -5.50 -9.11
CA ALA A 2 4.64 -5.70 -9.65
C ALA A 2 4.07 -4.33 -10.02
N THR A 3 3.65 -4.16 -11.27
CA THR A 3 2.99 -2.96 -11.77
C THR A 3 1.56 -3.32 -12.13
N ALA A 4 0.59 -2.56 -11.63
CA ALA A 4 -0.82 -2.73 -11.95
C ALA A 4 -1.39 -1.42 -12.50
N THR A 5 -2.18 -1.50 -13.56
CA THR A 5 -2.90 -0.33 -14.10
C THR A 5 -4.30 -0.30 -13.52
N VAL A 6 -4.70 0.84 -12.96
CA VAL A 6 -6.01 1.02 -12.30
C VAL A 6 -6.62 2.32 -12.82
N ALA A 7 -7.90 2.30 -13.21
CA ALA A 7 -8.60 3.51 -13.60
C ALA A 7 -8.93 4.38 -12.38
N GLN A 8 -8.98 5.70 -12.58
CA GLN A 8 -9.54 6.64 -11.61
C GLN A 8 -10.92 6.17 -11.11
N GLY A 9 -11.25 6.42 -9.85
CA GLY A 9 -12.53 6.02 -9.26
C GLY A 9 -12.70 4.50 -9.04
N SER A 10 -11.78 3.67 -9.54
CA SER A 10 -11.83 2.22 -9.35
C SER A 10 -11.20 1.79 -8.03
N SER A 11 -11.62 0.63 -7.55
CA SER A 11 -11.01 -0.01 -6.40
C SER A 11 -10.09 -1.15 -6.81
N PHE A 12 -9.04 -1.34 -6.03
CA PHE A 12 -8.10 -2.45 -6.19
C PHE A 12 -7.75 -3.02 -4.82
N THR A 13 -7.35 -4.30 -4.81
CA THR A 13 -7.00 -5.00 -3.59
C THR A 13 -5.50 -5.22 -3.52
N ILE A 14 -4.90 -4.78 -2.42
CA ILE A 14 -3.50 -5.03 -2.07
C ILE A 14 -3.50 -6.17 -1.07
N THR A 15 -2.88 -7.28 -1.43
CA THR A 15 -2.64 -8.41 -0.53
C THR A 15 -1.16 -8.60 -0.29
N GLY A 16 -0.79 -8.93 0.94
CA GLY A 16 0.57 -9.31 1.26
C GLY A 16 0.65 -10.18 2.49
N SER A 17 1.87 -10.60 2.80
CA SER A 17 2.20 -11.50 3.91
C SER A 17 3.58 -11.18 4.46
N GLY A 18 3.89 -11.69 5.65
CA GLY A 18 5.19 -11.51 6.32
C GLY A 18 5.16 -10.55 7.52
N TYR A 19 3.98 -10.11 7.94
CA TYR A 19 3.79 -9.38 9.19
C TYR A 19 3.54 -10.33 10.37
N ALA A 20 3.79 -9.88 11.60
CA ALA A 20 3.42 -10.68 12.77
C ALA A 20 1.89 -10.76 12.92
N PRO A 21 1.34 -11.88 13.40
CA PRO A 21 -0.11 -12.02 13.58
C PRO A 21 -0.63 -11.00 14.60
N GLY A 22 -1.74 -10.33 14.26
CA GLY A 22 -2.29 -9.24 15.06
C GLY A 22 -1.54 -7.91 14.96
N GLN A 23 -0.50 -7.81 14.13
CA GLN A 23 0.26 -6.58 13.95
C GLN A 23 -0.57 -5.56 13.15
N ARG A 24 -0.52 -4.29 13.58
CA ARG A 24 -1.18 -3.20 12.87
C ARG A 24 -0.35 -2.81 11.65
N ILE A 25 -1.01 -2.82 10.50
CA ILE A 25 -0.45 -2.42 9.21
C ILE A 25 -1.23 -1.20 8.78
N SER A 26 -0.53 -0.14 8.43
CA SER A 26 -1.07 1.05 7.78
C SER A 26 -0.60 1.07 6.33
N ILE A 27 -1.46 1.54 5.45
CA ILE A 27 -1.13 1.74 4.05
C ILE A 27 -1.17 3.23 3.71
N ALA A 28 -0.24 3.61 2.85
CA ALA A 28 -0.12 4.94 2.31
C ALA A 28 0.09 4.86 0.80
N LEU A 29 -0.58 5.73 0.05
CA LEU A 29 -0.33 5.94 -1.37
C LEU A 29 0.39 7.27 -1.53
N GLY A 30 1.58 7.23 -2.13
CA GLY A 30 2.33 8.41 -2.50
C GLY A 30 2.57 8.49 -3.99
N ILE A 31 2.94 9.67 -4.50
CA ILE A 31 3.38 9.83 -5.87
C ILE A 31 4.72 9.09 -6.02
N ALA A 32 4.87 8.29 -7.08
CA ALA A 32 6.12 7.57 -7.30
C ALA A 32 7.30 8.57 -7.37
N GLN A 33 8.40 8.25 -6.67
CA GLN A 33 9.60 9.09 -6.61
C GLN A 33 9.39 10.48 -5.96
N SER A 34 8.35 10.65 -5.15
CA SER A 34 8.09 11.87 -4.40
C SER A 34 7.71 11.55 -2.95
N ASP A 35 7.96 12.49 -2.05
CA ASP A 35 7.51 12.43 -0.65
C ASP A 35 6.04 12.88 -0.49
N ALA A 36 5.37 13.22 -1.58
CA ALA A 36 3.96 13.60 -1.58
C ALA A 36 3.05 12.37 -1.39
N PHE A 37 2.34 12.32 -0.27
CA PHE A 37 1.29 11.33 -0.02
C PHE A 37 -0.07 11.88 -0.45
N VAL A 38 -0.79 11.11 -1.25
CA VAL A 38 -2.15 11.43 -1.69
C VAL A 38 -3.22 10.71 -0.88
N PHE A 39 -2.84 9.62 -0.21
CA PHE A 39 -3.77 8.84 0.61
C PHE A 39 -3.02 8.24 1.80
N GLN A 40 -3.49 8.50 3.01
CA GLN A 40 -2.98 7.92 4.26
C GLN A 40 -4.14 7.78 5.25
N ASP A 41 -4.86 6.65 5.22
CA ASP A 41 -5.90 6.46 6.24
C ASP A 41 -6.22 5.00 6.56
N GLN A 42 -5.96 4.07 5.64
CA GLN A 42 -6.35 2.68 5.88
C GLN A 42 -5.32 1.96 6.76
N SER A 43 -5.81 1.39 7.85
CA SER A 43 -5.06 0.46 8.68
C SER A 43 -5.88 -0.80 8.96
N ALA A 44 -5.21 -1.95 9.01
CA ALA A 44 -5.80 -3.24 9.29
C ALA A 44 -4.82 -4.08 10.12
N LEU A 45 -5.35 -5.09 10.79
CA LEU A 45 -4.54 -6.05 11.52
C LEU A 45 -4.17 -7.21 10.59
N ALA A 46 -2.94 -7.68 10.72
CA ALA A 46 -2.53 -8.93 10.11
C ALA A 46 -3.31 -10.10 10.73
N ASP A 47 -3.73 -11.04 9.90
CA ASP A 47 -4.41 -12.26 10.32
C ASP A 47 -3.49 -13.21 11.13
N ALA A 48 -4.02 -14.30 11.67
CA ALA A 48 -3.28 -15.29 12.47
C ALA A 48 -2.04 -15.89 11.78
N VAL A 49 -1.96 -15.79 10.45
CA VAL A 49 -0.82 -16.26 9.64
C VAL A 49 0.07 -15.10 9.13
N GLY A 50 -0.18 -13.87 9.57
CA GLY A 50 0.60 -12.71 9.14
C GLY A 50 0.24 -12.16 7.76
N ASN A 51 -0.95 -12.52 7.26
CA ASN A 51 -1.48 -12.06 5.98
C ASN A 51 -2.32 -10.79 6.16
N TYR A 52 -2.36 -9.95 5.14
CA TYR A 52 -3.22 -8.77 5.11
C TYR A 52 -3.84 -8.56 3.74
N SER A 53 -4.98 -7.88 3.74
CA SER A 53 -5.69 -7.45 2.53
C SER A 53 -6.27 -6.07 2.75
N PHE A 54 -5.98 -5.14 1.84
CA PHE A 54 -6.55 -3.80 1.81
C PHE A 54 -7.27 -3.58 0.50
N THR A 55 -8.51 -3.11 0.58
CA THR A 55 -9.21 -2.58 -0.59
C THR A 55 -9.04 -1.08 -0.60
N VAL A 56 -8.31 -0.57 -1.60
CA VAL A 56 -8.10 0.85 -1.83
C VAL A 56 -9.01 1.28 -2.96
N THR A 57 -9.78 2.33 -2.73
CA THR A 57 -10.57 2.99 -3.77
C THR A 57 -9.84 4.25 -4.19
N LEU A 58 -9.51 4.38 -5.47
CA LEU A 58 -8.92 5.59 -6.00
C LEU A 58 -9.98 6.67 -6.11
N ASP A 59 -9.59 7.90 -5.83
CA ASP A 59 -10.46 9.05 -6.06
C ASP A 59 -10.66 9.23 -7.58
N PRO A 60 -11.88 9.55 -8.05
CA PRO A 60 -12.13 9.82 -9.47
C PRO A 60 -11.40 11.07 -9.97
N ASP A 61 -11.08 12.03 -9.10
CA ASP A 61 -10.31 13.23 -9.44
C ASP A 61 -8.79 13.05 -9.25
N LEU A 62 -8.35 11.84 -8.90
CA LEU A 62 -6.93 11.54 -8.70
C LEU A 62 -6.16 11.64 -10.01
N GLU A 63 -5.21 12.57 -10.12
CA GLU A 63 -4.46 12.81 -11.36
C GLU A 63 -3.85 11.51 -11.96
N PRO A 64 -4.01 11.24 -13.27
CA PRO A 64 -3.42 10.06 -13.89
C PRO A 64 -1.89 10.11 -13.86
N ARG A 65 -1.27 9.23 -13.06
CA ARG A 65 0.19 9.10 -12.94
C ARG A 65 0.56 7.80 -12.24
N THR A 66 1.87 7.54 -12.14
CA THR A 66 2.38 6.44 -11.32
C THR A 66 2.37 6.82 -9.85
N TYR A 67 1.75 5.97 -9.03
CA TYR A 67 1.75 6.06 -7.59
C TYR A 67 2.48 4.85 -6.99
N ALA A 68 3.11 5.07 -5.83
CA ALA A 68 3.74 4.05 -5.03
C ALA A 68 2.88 3.74 -3.81
N VAL A 69 2.58 2.46 -3.61
CA VAL A 69 1.96 1.94 -2.40
C VAL A 69 3.07 1.66 -1.40
N VAL A 70 2.90 2.18 -0.19
CA VAL A 70 3.80 1.94 0.94
C VAL A 70 2.98 1.36 2.08
N THR A 71 3.41 0.21 2.58
CA THR A 71 2.90 -0.34 3.83
C THR A 71 3.88 -0.05 4.95
N SER A 72 3.36 0.38 6.09
CA SER A 72 4.13 0.73 7.27
C SER A 72 3.41 0.24 8.52
N THR A 73 4.18 -0.03 9.57
CA THR A 73 3.64 -0.51 10.85
C THR A 73 3.84 0.61 11.87
N PRO A 74 2.77 1.24 12.38
CA PRO A 74 2.89 2.34 13.33
C PRO A 74 3.54 1.91 14.64
N ASP A 75 3.42 0.65 15.02
CA ASP A 75 4.08 0.04 16.19
C ASP A 75 5.60 -0.19 15.98
N GLY A 76 6.11 0.16 14.79
CA GLY A 76 7.46 -0.21 14.33
C GLY A 76 7.49 -1.66 13.87
N LEU A 77 8.22 -1.94 12.78
CA LEU A 77 8.69 -3.30 12.55
C LEU A 77 9.88 -3.49 13.48
N GLU A 78 10.01 -4.66 14.11
CA GLU A 78 11.28 -5.01 14.74
C GLU A 78 12.41 -4.77 13.72
N PRO A 79 13.44 -3.97 14.05
CA PRO A 79 14.49 -3.64 13.11
C PRO A 79 15.21 -4.93 12.71
N GLY A 80 14.97 -5.34 11.47
CA GLY A 80 15.57 -6.53 10.86
C GLY A 80 15.66 -6.37 9.35
N PRO A 81 16.48 -7.18 8.66
CA PRO A 81 16.66 -7.10 7.21
C PRO A 81 15.32 -7.22 6.44
N ALA A 82 14.31 -7.87 7.04
CA ALA A 82 12.97 -7.97 6.47
C ALA A 82 12.21 -6.64 6.36
N VAL A 83 12.54 -5.60 7.13
CA VAL A 83 11.79 -4.31 7.11
C VAL A 83 11.94 -3.58 5.78
N SER A 84 13.13 -3.66 5.19
CA SER A 84 13.41 -3.10 3.86
C SER A 84 12.82 -3.95 2.73
N GLU A 85 12.64 -5.26 2.94
CA GLU A 85 12.03 -6.18 1.96
C GLU A 85 10.50 -6.21 2.01
N THR A 86 9.91 -5.93 3.18
CA THR A 86 8.46 -5.85 3.40
C THR A 86 7.90 -4.48 3.05
N ARG A 87 8.76 -3.46 2.90
CA ARG A 87 8.42 -2.18 2.25
C ARG A 87 8.26 -2.44 0.75
N ARG A 88 7.27 -3.25 0.38
CA ARG A 88 6.98 -3.62 -0.99
C ARG A 88 6.43 -2.38 -1.68
N TRP A 89 7.32 -1.71 -2.42
CA TRP A 89 6.94 -0.67 -3.36
C TRP A 89 6.20 -1.34 -4.52
N ALA A 90 4.91 -1.59 -4.35
CA ALA A 90 4.04 -1.85 -5.48
C ALA A 90 3.77 -0.50 -6.14
N THR A 91 3.90 -0.43 -7.46
CA THR A 91 3.56 0.76 -8.22
C THR A 91 2.24 0.52 -8.92
N ILE A 92 1.31 1.46 -8.75
CA ILE A 92 0.08 1.49 -9.54
C ILE A 92 0.19 2.61 -10.57
N GLU A 93 -0.19 2.31 -11.80
CA GLU A 93 -0.37 3.31 -12.84
C GLU A 93 -1.84 3.70 -12.85
N VAL A 94 -2.11 4.94 -12.46
CA VAL A 94 -3.46 5.48 -12.51
C VAL A 94 -3.69 6.07 -13.89
N VAL A 95 -4.69 5.55 -14.58
CA VAL A 95 -5.12 6.02 -15.90
C VAL A 95 -6.47 6.70 -15.81
N ALA A 96 -6.74 7.62 -16.72
CA ALA A 96 -8.07 8.24 -16.81
C ALA A 96 -9.13 7.16 -17.03
N ALA A 97 -10.26 7.29 -16.33
CA ALA A 97 -11.42 6.41 -16.48
C ALA A 97 -12.13 6.60 -17.83
#